data_AF-A0A833E096-F1
#
_entry.id   AF-A0A833E096-F1
#
_cell.length_a   1.000
_cell.length_b   1.000
_cell.length_c   1.000
_cell.angle_alpha   90.00
_cell.angle_beta   90.00
_cell.angle_gamma   90.00
#
_symmetry.space_group_name_H-M   'P 1'
#
loop_
_entity.id
_entity.type
_entity.pdbx_description
1 polymer ?
#
loop_
_entity_poly.entity_id
_entity_poly.type
_entity_poly.pdbx_seq_one_letter_code
_entity_poly.pdbx_strand_id
1 'polypeptide(L)'
;ALIKWNLDLPSIAGIIAAIGTGVDQQIVITDELLGREKREKITKRSSILKRMGRAFFVILASATTTVVAMSFLFKFFVGGLRGFAFTTILGVLIGISITRPAYAEIAKLLIGGER
;
A
#
# COMPACT_ATOMS: atom_id res chain seq x y z
N ALA A 1 -1.62 -18.91 21.90
CA ALA A 1 -2.59 -20.01 21.76
C ALA A 1 -3.75 -19.72 20.78
N LEU A 2 -3.94 -18.49 20.27
CA LEU A 2 -5.14 -18.17 19.47
C LEU A 2 -5.05 -18.46 17.95
N ILE A 3 -3.86 -18.70 17.39
CA ILE A 3 -3.71 -19.16 16.01
C ILE A 3 -2.58 -20.20 16.00
N LYS A 4 -2.89 -21.47 15.72
CA LYS A 4 -1.88 -22.51 15.48
C LYS A 4 -1.31 -22.34 14.07
N TRP A 5 -0.56 -21.27 13.85
CA TRP A 5 0.11 -21.02 12.59
C TRP A 5 1.62 -21.09 12.81
N ASN A 6 2.29 -21.96 12.06
CA ASN A 6 3.74 -22.04 12.04
C ASN A 6 4.25 -20.98 11.07
N LEU A 7 5.02 -20.00 11.57
CA LEU A 7 5.79 -19.09 10.74
C LEU A 7 6.85 -19.89 9.99
N ASP A 8 6.59 -20.17 8.72
CA ASP A 8 7.51 -20.82 7.80
C ASP A 8 8.25 -19.80 6.92
N LEU A 9 9.32 -20.24 6.25
CA LEU A 9 10.13 -19.39 5.37
C LEU A 9 9.29 -18.64 4.31
N PRO A 10 8.30 -19.27 3.65
CA PRO A 10 7.37 -18.58 2.75
C PRO A 10 6.57 -17.47 3.45
N SER A 11 6.07 -17.70 4.66
CA SER A 11 5.34 -16.66 5.42
C SER A 11 6.22 -15.43 5.68
N ILE A 12 7.48 -15.64 6.08
CA ILE A 12 8.45 -14.56 6.30
C ILE A 12 8.68 -13.76 5.00
N ALA A 13 8.86 -14.45 3.86
CA ALA A 13 9.01 -13.80 2.57
C ALA A 13 7.80 -12.91 2.22
N GLY A 14 6.57 -13.33 2.57
CA GLY A 14 5.38 -12.52 2.31
C GLY A 14 5.26 -11.31 3.24
N ILE A 15 5.79 -11.39 4.46
CA ILE A 15 5.94 -10.22 5.35
C ILE A 15 6.91 -9.20 4.73
N ILE A 16 8.06 -9.66 4.23
CA ILE A 16 9.04 -8.80 3.54
C ILE A 16 8.40 -8.14 2.30
N ALA A 17 7.63 -8.91 1.52
CA ALA A 17 6.91 -8.38 0.36
C ALA A 17 5.86 -7.32 0.77
N ALA A 18 5.13 -7.55 1.86
CA ALA A 18 4.19 -6.57 2.38
C ALA A 18 4.87 -5.26 2.84
N ILE A 19 6.05 -5.36 3.46
CA ILE A 19 6.86 -4.19 3.84
C ILE A 19 7.31 -3.44 2.59
N GLY A 20 7.88 -4.14 1.60
CA GLY A 20 8.38 -3.52 0.37
C GLY A 20 7.28 -2.80 -0.42
N THR A 21 6.13 -3.44 -0.59
CA THR A 21 4.96 -2.81 -1.25
C THR A 21 4.38 -1.66 -0.43
N GLY A 22 4.43 -1.73 0.91
CA GLY A 22 4.02 -0.64 1.78
C GLY A 22 4.88 0.61 1.61
N VAL A 23 6.21 0.46 1.56
CA VAL A 23 7.14 1.57 1.34
C VAL A 23 6.98 2.15 -0.07
N ASP A 24 6.83 1.30 -1.10
CA ASP A 24 6.54 1.73 -2.47
C ASP A 24 5.31 2.66 -2.54
N GLN A 25 4.23 2.31 -1.85
CA GLN A 25 3.01 3.10 -1.87
C GLN A 25 3.13 4.39 -1.05
N GLN A 26 3.95 4.42 -0.01
CA GLN A 26 4.28 5.67 0.69
C GLN A 26 5.03 6.64 -0.22
N ILE A 27 5.96 6.12 -1.05
CA ILE A 27 6.64 6.92 -2.07
C ILE A 27 5.63 7.45 -3.09
N VAL A 28 4.69 6.63 -3.56
CA VAL A 28 3.61 7.07 -4.48
C VAL A 28 2.78 8.22 -3.88
N ILE A 29 2.42 8.15 -2.59
CA ILE A 29 1.69 9.22 -1.90
C ILE A 29 2.52 10.51 -1.92
N THR A 30 3.79 10.42 -1.54
CA THR A 30 4.69 11.57 -1.44
C THR A 30 4.95 12.20 -2.81
N ASP A 31 5.25 11.39 -3.83
CA ASP A 31 5.48 11.86 -5.20
C ASP A 31 4.28 12.59 -5.78
N GLU A 32 3.07 12.06 -5.55
CA GLU A 32 1.85 12.66 -6.05
C GLU A 32 1.50 13.95 -5.27
N LEU A 33 1.74 13.98 -3.95
CA LEU A 33 1.52 15.16 -3.10
C LEU A 33 2.48 16.30 -3.40
N LEU A 34 3.80 16.03 -3.45
CA LEU A 34 4.83 16.99 -3.87
C LEU A 34 4.54 17.46 -5.31
N GLY A 35 4.11 16.52 -6.13
CA GLY A 35 3.65 16.73 -7.49
C GLY A 35 4.79 17.03 -8.44
N ARG A 36 4.67 16.49 -9.65
CA ARG A 36 5.48 16.91 -10.78
C ARG A 36 5.20 18.40 -11.02
N GLU A 37 6.21 19.26 -10.86
CA GLU A 37 6.19 20.73 -10.93
C GLU A 37 5.59 21.35 -12.23
N LYS A 38 5.04 20.56 -13.14
CA LYS A 38 4.62 21.01 -14.46
C LYS A 38 3.09 21.13 -14.52
N ARG A 39 2.59 22.37 -14.41
CA ARG A 39 1.49 22.94 -15.25
C ARG A 39 0.10 23.27 -14.66
N GLU A 40 -0.23 23.05 -13.39
CA GLU A 40 -1.59 23.43 -12.92
C GLU A 40 -1.60 24.73 -12.08
N LYS A 41 -2.03 25.85 -12.68
CA LYS A 41 -2.44 27.10 -12.00
C LYS A 41 -3.81 26.93 -11.31
N ILE A 42 -3.94 25.91 -10.45
CA ILE A 42 -5.16 25.62 -9.68
C ILE A 42 -4.91 26.00 -8.21
N THR A 43 -5.94 26.49 -7.51
CA THR A 43 -5.89 26.78 -6.07
C THR A 43 -5.30 25.59 -5.30
N LYS A 44 -4.24 25.84 -4.52
CA LYS A 44 -3.39 24.81 -3.87
C LYS A 44 -4.13 23.79 -3.01
N ARG A 45 -5.25 24.15 -2.39
CA ARG A 45 -6.06 23.20 -1.61
C ARG A 45 -6.82 22.19 -2.47
N SER A 46 -7.37 22.63 -3.61
CA SER A 46 -8.08 21.75 -4.54
C SER A 46 -7.13 20.78 -5.22
N SER A 47 -5.89 21.20 -5.49
CA SER A 47 -4.87 20.33 -6.08
C SER A 47 -4.40 19.21 -5.15
N ILE A 48 -4.30 19.43 -3.84
CA ILE A 48 -3.88 18.39 -2.87
C ILE A 48 -4.92 17.26 -2.78
N LEU A 49 -6.20 17.58 -2.68
CA LEU A 49 -7.26 16.55 -2.63
C LEU A 49 -7.30 15.73 -3.93
N LYS A 50 -7.15 16.39 -5.09
CA LYS A 50 -7.07 15.71 -6.40
C LYS A 50 -5.84 14.80 -6.48
N ARG A 51 -4.68 15.25 -6.00
CA ARG A 51 -3.44 14.48 -5.92
C ARG A 51 -3.60 13.26 -5.01
N MET A 52 -4.14 13.43 -3.81
CA MET A 52 -4.45 12.31 -2.91
C MET A 52 -5.37 11.28 -3.59
N GLY A 53 -6.43 11.73 -4.26
CA GLY A 53 -7.32 10.85 -5.02
C GLY A 53 -6.58 10.01 -6.07
N ARG A 54 -5.64 10.62 -6.81
CA ARG A 54 -4.80 9.90 -7.78
C ARG A 54 -3.87 8.88 -7.10
N ALA A 55 -3.22 9.26 -6.00
CA ALA A 55 -2.37 8.34 -5.24
C ALA A 55 -3.17 7.12 -4.75
N PHE A 56 -4.32 7.35 -4.10
CA PHE A 56 -5.18 6.27 -3.61
C PHE A 56 -5.74 5.40 -4.73
N PHE A 57 -6.02 5.96 -5.91
CA PHE A 57 -6.41 5.17 -7.08
C PHE A 57 -5.30 4.20 -7.50
N VAL A 58 -4.05 4.66 -7.63
CA VAL A 58 -2.90 3.81 -7.97
C VAL A 58 -2.69 2.73 -6.91
N ILE A 59 -2.78 3.10 -5.63
CA ILE A 59 -2.62 2.20 -4.50
C ILE A 59 -3.69 1.09 -4.51
N LEU A 60 -4.95 1.44 -4.71
CA LEU A 60 -6.05 0.47 -4.74
C LEU A 60 -5.96 -0.44 -5.97
N ALA A 61 -5.57 0.09 -7.13
CA ALA A 61 -5.35 -0.72 -8.32
C ALA A 61 -4.23 -1.75 -8.10
N SER A 62 -3.07 -1.32 -7.60
CA SER A 62 -1.92 -2.19 -7.27
C SER A 62 -2.24 -3.23 -6.19
N ALA A 63 -2.99 -2.82 -5.15
CA ALA A 63 -3.40 -3.74 -4.11
C ALA A 63 -4.39 -4.79 -4.63
N THR A 64 -5.31 -4.40 -5.50
CA THR A 64 -6.29 -5.32 -6.10
C THR A 64 -5.58 -6.38 -6.93
N THR A 65 -4.63 -6.00 -7.80
CA THR A 65 -3.88 -6.97 -8.61
C THR A 65 -3.08 -7.93 -7.72
N THR A 66 -2.47 -7.42 -6.66
CA THR A 66 -1.73 -8.24 -5.68
C THR A 66 -2.65 -9.23 -4.97
N VAL A 67 -3.79 -8.77 -4.44
CA VAL A 67 -4.75 -9.64 -3.73
C VAL A 67 -5.30 -10.70 -4.67
N VAL A 68 -5.61 -10.36 -5.93
CA VAL A 68 -6.07 -11.33 -6.93
C VAL A 68 -4.98 -12.37 -7.21
N ALA A 69 -3.75 -11.93 -7.49
CA ALA A 69 -2.63 -12.84 -7.75
C ALA A 69 -2.37 -13.79 -6.57
N MET A 70 -2.34 -13.25 -5.34
CA MET A 70 -2.16 -14.04 -4.13
C MET A 70 -3.34 -14.95 -3.83
N SER A 71 -4.58 -14.56 -4.18
CA SER A 71 -5.76 -15.43 -4.01
C SER A 71 -5.69 -16.66 -4.91
N PHE A 72 -5.25 -16.48 -6.16
CA PHE A 72 -4.96 -17.60 -7.06
C PHE A 72 -3.83 -18.47 -6.50
N LEU A 73 -2.74 -17.85 -6.05
CA LEU A 73 -1.61 -18.56 -5.44
C LEU A 73 -2.05 -19.39 -4.23
N PHE A 74 -2.89 -18.83 -3.36
CA PHE A 74 -3.39 -19.49 -2.17
C PHE A 74 -4.28 -20.70 -2.49
N LYS A 75 -5.15 -20.58 -3.51
CA LYS A 75 -6.14 -21.62 -3.85
C LYS A 75 -5.57 -22.73 -4.74
N PHE A 76 -4.77 -22.38 -5.74
CA PHE A 76 -4.32 -23.33 -6.77
C PHE A 76 -2.96 -23.96 -6.45
N PHE A 77 -2.12 -23.35 -5.61
CA PHE A 77 -0.85 -23.95 -5.22
C PHE A 77 -0.96 -24.66 -3.87
N VAL A 78 -0.55 -25.93 -3.84
CA VAL A 78 -0.56 -26.78 -2.64
C VAL A 78 0.86 -26.84 -2.06
N GLY A 79 1.00 -26.49 -0.78
CA GLY A 79 2.19 -26.80 0.04
C GLY A 79 3.16 -25.63 0.23
N GLY A 80 3.88 -25.22 -0.81
CA GLY A 80 5.10 -24.40 -0.64
C GLY A 80 4.91 -22.89 -0.49
N LEU A 81 3.82 -22.30 -0.98
CA LEU A 81 3.67 -20.82 -1.08
C LEU A 81 2.41 -20.28 -0.40
N ARG A 82 1.66 -21.12 0.32
CA ARG A 82 0.43 -20.69 1.00
C ARG A 82 0.69 -19.67 2.10
N GLY A 83 1.76 -19.87 2.87
CA GLY A 83 2.22 -18.92 3.88
C GLY A 83 2.52 -17.54 3.29
N PHE A 84 3.27 -17.52 2.18
CA PHE A 84 3.60 -16.31 1.43
C PHE A 84 2.34 -15.57 0.94
N ALA A 85 1.40 -16.29 0.32
CA ALA A 85 0.17 -15.69 -0.19
C ALA A 85 -0.66 -15.07 0.95
N PHE A 86 -0.80 -15.78 2.07
CA PHE A 86 -1.60 -15.32 3.19
C PHE A 86 -0.99 -14.10 3.89
N THR A 87 0.32 -14.13 4.21
CA THR A 87 0.98 -12.97 4.84
C THR A 87 0.97 -11.75 3.94
N THR A 88 1.15 -11.93 2.62
CA THR A 88 1.13 -10.84 1.65
C THR A 88 -0.26 -10.19 1.56
N ILE A 89 -1.33 -10.98 1.45
CA ILE A 89 -2.71 -10.46 1.44
C ILE A 89 -2.99 -9.68 2.72
N LEU A 90 -2.67 -10.27 3.87
CA LEU A 90 -2.91 -9.64 5.16
C LEU A 90 -2.16 -8.31 5.30
N GLY A 91 -0.87 -8.30 4.91
CA GLY A 91 -0.04 -7.10 4.95
C GLY A 91 -0.56 -6.00 4.02
N VAL A 92 -1.01 -6.35 2.82
CA VAL A 92 -1.63 -5.39 1.88
C VAL A 92 -2.91 -4.80 2.47
N LEU A 93 -3.78 -5.62 3.06
CA LEU A 93 -5.05 -5.15 3.65
C LEU A 93 -4.82 -4.22 4.85
N ILE A 94 -3.88 -4.57 5.74
CA ILE A 94 -3.46 -3.70 6.86
C ILE A 94 -2.90 -2.39 6.31
N GLY A 95 -2.07 -2.47 5.28
CA GLY A 95 -1.49 -1.30 4.62
C GLY A 95 -2.56 -0.34 4.08
N ILE A 96 -3.53 -0.84 3.31
CA ILE A 96 -4.63 0.00 2.76
C ILE A 96 -5.47 0.61 3.86
N SER A 97 -5.79 -0.16 4.89
CA SER A 97 -6.80 0.24 5.87
C SER A 97 -6.25 1.20 6.92
N ILE A 98 -4.97 1.04 7.29
CA ILE A 98 -4.38 1.74 8.43
C ILE A 98 -3.20 2.61 7.97
N THR A 99 -2.14 1.97 7.47
CA THR A 99 -0.85 2.63 7.27
C THR A 99 -0.91 3.73 6.22
N ARG A 100 -1.55 3.48 5.07
CA ARG A 100 -1.58 4.41 3.94
C ARG A 100 -2.44 5.64 4.20
N PRO A 101 -3.67 5.52 4.76
CA PRO A 101 -4.45 6.68 5.20
C PRO A 101 -3.73 7.51 6.26
N ALA A 102 -3.14 6.85 7.28
CA ALA A 102 -2.40 7.55 8.32
C ALA A 102 -1.20 8.32 7.75
N TYR A 103 -0.40 7.67 6.90
CA TYR A 103 0.74 8.32 6.25
C TYR A 103 0.30 9.49 5.36
N ALA A 104 -0.79 9.34 4.60
CA ALA A 104 -1.27 10.39 3.72
C ALA A 104 -1.72 11.65 4.47
N GLU A 105 -2.39 11.51 5.62
CA GLU A 105 -2.73 12.66 6.47
C GLU A 105 -1.48 13.31 7.07
N ILE A 106 -0.51 12.52 7.54
CA ILE A 106 0.77 13.05 8.05
C ILE A 106 1.51 13.81 6.95
N ALA A 107 1.65 13.23 5.76
CA ALA A 107 2.33 13.85 4.62
C ALA A 107 1.63 15.14 4.19
N LYS A 108 0.29 15.15 4.17
CA LYS A 108 -0.51 16.35 3.89
C LYS A 108 -0.30 17.44 4.94
N LEU A 109 -0.20 17.10 6.23
CA LEU A 109 0.07 18.08 7.29
C LEU A 109 1.47 18.69 7.15
N LEU A 110 2.48 17.87 6.86
CA LEU A 110 3.86 18.34 6.67
C LEU A 110 3.97 19.28 5.46
N ILE A 111 3.45 18.85 4.30
CA ILE A 111 3.51 19.64 3.06
C ILE A 111 2.58 20.85 3.10
N GLY A 112 1.46 20.75 3.82
CA GLY A 112 0.53 21.84 4.04
C GLY A 112 1.01 22.86 5.08
N GLY A 113 1.90 22.44 5.99
CA GLY A 113 2.46 23.25 7.08
C GLY A 113 3.75 24.00 6.74
N GLU A 114 4.39 23.72 5.60
CA GLU A 114 5.54 24.51 5.08
C GLU A 114 5.16 25.93 4.59
N ARG A 115 4.07 26.52 5.11
CA ARG A 115 3.64 27.91 4.87
C ARG A 115 2.92 28.52 6.07
#